data_AF-A0A4V3RPU0-F1
#
_entry.id   AF-A0A4V3RPU0-F1
#
_cell.length_a   1.000
_cell.length_b   1.000
_cell.length_c   1.000
_cell.angle_alpha   90.00
_cell.angle_beta   90.00
_cell.angle_gamma   90.00
#
_symmetry.space_group_name_H-M   'P 1'
#
loop_
_entity.id
_entity.type
_entity.pdbx_description
1 polymer ?
#
loop_
_entity_poly.entity_id
_entity_poly.type
_entity_poly.pdbx_seq_one_letter_code
_entity_poly.pdbx_strand_id
1 'polypeptide(L)'
;MNKKKIAIISLSSIVALLILVAVGYKTYDWYIWRAPSYNSTKKEVLLSSKVDKLSDQQEEAFWGYARGAIESDLNISTDNLEDDTLYVEKTDKKHVYHIEYVCKGEILGTTFKYRTKVDITPKSSLKESKFKYNNFQSDLTSLSSNDDDY
;
A
#
# COMPACT_ATOMS: atom_id res chain seq x y z
N MET A 1 22.19 47.16 16.01
CA MET A 1 21.02 46.28 15.83
C MET A 1 20.48 45.88 17.20
N ASN A 2 19.17 46.00 17.43
CA ASN A 2 18.60 45.91 18.79
C ASN A 2 18.57 44.45 19.29
N LYS A 3 18.96 44.16 20.54
CA LYS A 3 19.09 42.77 21.06
C LYS A 3 17.80 41.94 20.88
N LYS A 4 16.64 42.58 21.01
CA LYS A 4 15.32 41.97 20.73
C LYS A 4 15.14 41.57 19.26
N LYS A 5 15.62 42.37 18.31
CA LYS A 5 15.57 42.05 16.88
C LYS A 5 16.49 40.88 16.53
N ILE A 6 17.66 40.78 17.16
CA ILE A 6 18.59 39.65 16.97
C ILE A 6 17.98 38.34 17.47
N ALA A 7 17.36 38.36 18.66
CA ALA A 7 16.71 37.18 19.24
C ALA A 7 15.51 36.68 18.42
N ILE A 8 14.71 37.60 17.85
CA ILE A 8 13.59 37.23 16.97
C ILE A 8 14.11 36.59 15.67
N ILE A 9 15.14 37.18 15.05
CA ILE A 9 15.75 36.62 13.83
C ILE A 9 16.34 35.23 14.08
N SER A 10 17.04 35.03 15.20
CA SER A 10 17.59 33.72 15.55
C SER A 10 16.49 32.68 15.80
N LEU A 11 15.41 33.06 16.50
CA LEU A 11 14.31 32.15 16.80
C LEU A 11 13.56 31.74 15.52
N SER A 12 13.27 32.70 14.64
CA SER A 12 12.63 32.42 13.34
C SER A 12 13.49 31.51 12.47
N SER A 13 14.81 31.69 12.48
CA SER A 13 15.73 30.81 11.75
C SER A 13 15.73 29.39 12.28
N ILE A 14 15.66 29.20 13.61
CA ILE A 14 15.60 27.87 14.24
C ILE A 14 14.29 27.17 13.88
N VAL A 15 13.16 27.88 13.96
CA VAL A 15 11.84 27.32 13.61
C VAL A 15 11.78 26.92 12.13
N ALA A 16 12.29 27.77 11.23
CA ALA A 16 12.37 27.44 9.81
C ALA A 16 13.23 26.20 9.55
N LEU A 17 14.35 26.05 10.26
CA LEU A 17 15.24 24.89 10.15
C LEU A 17 14.55 23.61 10.62
N LEU A 18 13.81 23.67 11.74
CA LEU A 18 13.03 22.53 12.25
C LEU A 18 11.93 22.09 11.27
N ILE A 19 11.25 23.05 10.63
CA ILE A 19 10.25 22.76 9.60
C ILE A 19 10.91 22.07 8.40
N LEU A 20 12.04 22.58 7.92
CA LEU A 20 12.79 21.98 6.80
C LEU A 20 13.29 20.57 7.13
N VAL A 21 13.76 20.33 8.36
CA VAL A 21 14.16 18.98 8.80
C VAL A 21 12.95 18.04 8.85
N ALA A 22 11.82 18.48 9.40
CA ALA A 22 10.60 17.66 9.47
C ALA A 22 10.04 17.33 8.08
N VAL A 23 10.03 18.30 7.17
CA VAL A 23 9.63 18.11 5.76
C VAL A 23 10.64 17.19 5.06
N GLY A 24 11.95 17.43 5.24
CA GLY A 24 13.01 16.60 4.66
C GLY A 24 12.93 15.14 5.10
N TYR A 25 12.72 14.88 6.39
CA TYR A 25 12.47 13.53 6.90
C TYR A 25 11.23 12.90 6.27
N LYS A 26 10.12 13.64 6.19
CA LYS A 26 8.88 13.13 5.59
C LYS A 26 9.03 12.81 4.10
N THR A 27 9.73 13.67 3.34
CA THR A 27 9.98 13.47 1.91
C THR A 27 10.98 12.34 1.67
N TYR A 28 12.02 12.22 2.48
CA TYR A 28 13.00 11.13 2.43
C TYR A 28 12.37 9.77 2.79
N ASP A 29 11.51 9.74 3.81
CA ASP A 29 10.73 8.56 4.19
C ASP A 29 9.66 8.23 3.13
N TRP A 30 9.12 9.21 2.41
CA TRP A 30 8.20 8.95 1.30
C TRP A 30 8.91 8.41 0.05
N TYR A 31 10.12 8.89 -0.24
CA TYR A 31 10.89 8.50 -1.44
C TYR A 31 11.60 7.15 -1.29
N ILE A 32 12.00 6.77 -0.07
CA ILE A 32 12.73 5.52 0.18
C ILE A 32 11.79 4.34 0.42
N TRP A 33 10.54 4.60 0.82
CA TRP A 33 9.64 3.55 1.25
C TRP A 33 8.53 3.33 0.24
N ARG A 34 8.47 2.11 -0.32
CA ARG A 34 7.39 1.67 -1.20
C ARG A 34 6.01 1.59 -0.52
N ALA A 35 5.90 1.90 0.78
CA ALA A 35 4.66 1.87 1.54
C ALA A 35 4.64 3.10 2.48
N PRO A 36 3.81 4.09 2.17
CA PRO A 36 3.73 5.33 2.92
C PRO A 36 3.10 5.08 4.30
N SER A 37 3.42 5.94 5.27
CA SER A 37 2.94 5.82 6.65
C SER A 37 3.38 4.53 7.37
N TYR A 38 4.52 3.95 6.99
CA TYR A 38 5.05 2.69 7.53
C TYR A 38 5.15 2.64 9.07
N ASN A 39 5.67 3.70 9.68
CA ASN A 39 5.81 3.82 11.15
C ASN A 39 4.55 4.38 11.84
N SER A 40 3.52 4.75 11.07
CA SER A 40 2.31 5.37 11.59
C SER A 40 1.40 4.36 12.27
N THR A 41 0.76 4.80 13.36
CA THR A 41 -0.39 4.14 14.00
C THR A 41 -1.71 4.81 13.64
N LYS A 42 -1.69 5.80 12.74
CA LYS A 42 -2.89 6.44 12.24
C LYS A 42 -3.53 5.55 11.19
N LYS A 43 -4.78 5.18 11.43
CA LYS A 43 -5.62 4.51 10.44
C LYS A 43 -5.92 5.46 9.28
N GLU A 44 -5.65 5.02 8.05
CA GLU A 44 -5.81 5.87 6.87
C GLU A 44 -6.00 5.05 5.59
N VAL A 45 -7.02 5.40 4.81
CA VAL A 45 -7.18 4.90 3.44
C VAL A 45 -6.15 5.57 2.53
N LEU A 46 -5.37 4.74 1.84
CA LEU A 46 -4.30 5.14 0.93
C LEU A 46 -4.72 4.99 -0.53
N LEU A 47 -5.44 3.92 -0.87
CA LEU A 47 -5.97 3.67 -2.21
C LEU A 47 -7.38 3.06 -2.14
N SER A 48 -8.29 3.60 -2.93
CA SER A 48 -9.66 3.12 -3.15
C SER A 48 -10.27 3.78 -4.39
N SER A 49 -11.48 3.42 -4.78
CA SER A 49 -12.20 4.08 -5.88
C SER A 49 -12.45 5.58 -5.71
N LYS A 50 -12.28 6.13 -4.49
CA LYS A 50 -12.50 7.55 -4.18
C LYS A 50 -11.25 8.28 -3.67
N VAL A 51 -10.18 7.55 -3.39
CA VAL A 51 -8.98 8.07 -2.72
C VAL A 51 -7.78 7.48 -3.41
N ASP A 52 -6.92 8.35 -3.89
CA ASP A 52 -5.61 7.98 -4.39
C ASP A 52 -4.56 8.89 -3.74
N LYS A 53 -3.80 8.32 -2.82
CA LYS A 53 -2.70 8.99 -2.09
C LYS A 53 -1.36 8.31 -2.34
N LEU A 54 -1.34 7.27 -3.17
CA LEU A 54 -0.13 6.55 -3.50
C LEU A 54 0.55 7.26 -4.68
N SER A 55 1.87 7.14 -4.76
CA SER A 55 2.53 7.36 -6.05
C SER A 55 2.44 6.10 -6.90
N ASP A 56 2.62 6.22 -8.22
CA ASP A 56 2.63 5.09 -9.16
C ASP A 56 3.56 3.96 -8.69
N GLN A 57 4.73 4.31 -8.13
CA GLN A 57 5.69 3.32 -7.61
C GLN A 57 5.20 2.61 -6.35
N GLN A 58 4.44 3.29 -5.50
CA GLN A 58 3.86 2.71 -4.29
C GLN A 58 2.67 1.83 -4.64
N GLU A 59 1.81 2.30 -5.54
CA GLU A 59 0.69 1.52 -6.05
C GLU A 59 1.18 0.22 -6.70
N GLU A 60 2.14 0.29 -7.63
CA GLU A 60 2.72 -0.91 -8.26
C GLU A 60 3.32 -1.88 -7.22
N ALA A 61 3.92 -1.35 -6.16
CA ALA A 61 4.43 -2.19 -5.08
C ALA A 61 3.30 -2.93 -4.36
N PHE A 62 2.17 -2.27 -4.08
CA PHE A 62 1.01 -2.91 -3.46
C PHE A 62 0.32 -3.92 -4.37
N TRP A 63 0.24 -3.66 -5.69
CA TRP A 63 -0.20 -4.67 -6.66
C TRP A 63 0.70 -5.90 -6.59
N GLY A 64 2.03 -5.71 -6.60
CA GLY A 64 2.99 -6.80 -6.43
C GLY A 64 2.81 -7.59 -5.12
N TYR A 65 2.49 -6.91 -4.02
CA TYR A 65 2.23 -7.57 -2.73
C TYR A 65 0.93 -8.36 -2.74
N ALA A 66 -0.09 -7.84 -3.40
CA ALA A 66 -1.37 -8.51 -3.54
C ALA A 66 -1.27 -9.76 -4.44
N ARG A 67 -0.60 -9.65 -5.59
CA ARG A 67 -0.28 -10.79 -6.47
C ARG A 67 0.53 -11.86 -5.72
N GLY A 68 1.60 -11.47 -5.03
CA GLY A 68 2.41 -12.41 -4.23
C GLY A 68 1.63 -13.08 -3.09
N ALA A 69 0.58 -12.45 -2.56
CA ALA A 69 -0.31 -13.08 -1.59
C ALA A 69 -1.15 -14.19 -2.23
N ILE A 70 -1.67 -13.97 -3.44
CA ILE A 70 -2.41 -14.97 -4.21
C ILE A 70 -1.50 -16.12 -4.63
N GLU A 71 -0.31 -15.83 -5.19
CA GLU A 71 0.65 -16.85 -5.59
C GLU A 71 0.97 -17.79 -4.42
N SER A 72 1.11 -17.23 -3.21
CA SER A 72 1.36 -18.01 -2.00
C SER A 72 0.15 -18.83 -1.53
N ASP A 73 -1.09 -18.40 -1.79
CA ASP A 73 -2.29 -19.11 -1.34
C ASP A 73 -2.72 -20.19 -2.33
N LEU A 74 -2.82 -19.84 -3.60
CA LEU A 74 -3.30 -20.73 -4.66
C LEU A 74 -2.18 -21.59 -5.24
N ASN A 75 -0.91 -21.27 -4.96
CA ASN A 75 0.25 -21.93 -5.55
C ASN A 75 0.18 -21.96 -7.10
N ILE A 76 -0.28 -20.85 -7.67
CA ILE A 76 -0.37 -20.61 -9.13
C ILE A 76 0.54 -19.44 -9.51
N SER A 77 1.07 -19.46 -10.74
CA SER A 77 1.68 -18.23 -11.29
C SER A 77 0.60 -17.15 -11.46
N THR A 78 0.92 -15.94 -11.02
CA THR A 78 0.05 -14.77 -11.16
C THR A 78 0.25 -14.02 -12.48
N ASP A 79 1.14 -14.51 -13.36
CA ASP A 79 1.53 -13.81 -14.60
C ASP A 79 0.36 -13.63 -15.58
N ASN A 80 -0.67 -14.48 -15.46
CA ASN A 80 -1.87 -14.46 -16.29
C ASN A 80 -3.11 -13.93 -15.53
N LEU A 81 -2.91 -13.28 -14.38
CA LEU A 81 -4.01 -12.62 -13.68
C LEU A 81 -4.21 -11.22 -14.24
N GLU A 82 -5.46 -10.89 -14.54
CA GLU A 82 -5.90 -9.54 -14.84
C GLU A 82 -6.32 -8.86 -13.53
N ASP A 83 -5.68 -7.75 -13.20
CA ASP A 83 -6.03 -6.94 -12.03
C ASP A 83 -7.37 -6.23 -12.24
N ASP A 84 -8.30 -6.36 -11.28
CA ASP A 84 -9.61 -5.69 -11.32
C ASP A 84 -9.64 -4.49 -10.36
N THR A 85 -9.46 -4.73 -9.07
CA THR A 85 -9.51 -3.65 -8.06
C THR A 85 -8.50 -3.85 -6.95
N LEU A 86 -7.93 -2.75 -6.46
CA LEU A 86 -7.08 -2.71 -5.27
C LEU A 86 -7.60 -1.66 -4.27
N TYR A 87 -7.71 -2.09 -3.02
CA TYR A 87 -7.93 -1.25 -1.86
C TYR A 87 -6.74 -1.38 -0.92
N VAL A 88 -6.20 -0.25 -0.46
CA VAL A 88 -5.08 -0.22 0.47
C VAL A 88 -5.41 0.72 1.63
N GLU A 89 -5.35 0.18 2.84
CA GLU A 89 -5.53 0.92 4.07
C GLU A 89 -4.35 0.70 5.02
N LYS A 90 -3.78 1.79 5.53
CA LYS A 90 -2.88 1.73 6.67
C LYS A 90 -3.71 1.46 7.92
N THR A 91 -3.41 0.35 8.60
CA THR A 91 -4.09 0.01 9.87
C THR A 91 -3.58 0.89 11.03
N ASP A 92 -4.22 0.77 12.18
CA ASP A 92 -3.78 1.41 13.44
C ASP A 92 -2.51 0.79 14.05
N LYS A 93 -2.07 -0.38 13.57
CA LYS A 93 -0.84 -1.05 13.98
C LYS A 93 0.33 -0.63 13.11
N LYS A 94 1.49 -0.33 13.70
CA LYS A 94 2.71 -0.02 12.93
C LYS A 94 3.02 -1.12 11.92
N HIS A 95 3.48 -0.74 10.73
CA HIS A 95 3.92 -1.65 9.66
C HIS A 95 2.83 -2.55 9.08
N VAL A 96 1.58 -2.45 9.52
CA VAL A 96 0.51 -3.31 9.02
C VAL A 96 -0.39 -2.53 8.07
N TYR A 97 -0.62 -3.12 6.90
CA TYR A 97 -1.54 -2.63 5.88
C TYR A 97 -2.62 -3.67 5.65
N HIS A 98 -3.85 -3.21 5.53
CA HIS A 98 -4.97 -4.01 5.07
C HIS A 98 -5.10 -3.83 3.56
N ILE A 99 -5.12 -4.94 2.83
CA ILE A 99 -5.28 -4.95 1.38
C ILE A 99 -6.52 -5.76 1.05
N GLU A 100 -7.41 -5.17 0.25
CA GLU A 100 -8.40 -5.94 -0.49
C GLU A 100 -8.05 -5.90 -1.97
N TYR A 101 -7.94 -7.06 -2.59
CA TYR A 101 -7.54 -7.18 -3.98
C TYR A 101 -8.50 -8.11 -4.70
N VAL A 102 -8.82 -7.76 -5.92
CA VAL A 102 -9.65 -8.54 -6.80
C VAL A 102 -8.93 -8.70 -8.13
N CYS A 103 -8.83 -9.94 -8.59
CA CYS A 103 -8.31 -10.26 -9.90
C CYS A 103 -9.25 -11.21 -10.64
N LYS A 104 -9.07 -11.26 -11.95
CA LYS A 104 -9.63 -12.28 -12.81
C LYS A 104 -8.51 -13.13 -13.37
N GLY A 105 -8.79 -14.38 -13.66
CA GLY A 105 -7.85 -15.25 -14.34
C GLY A 105 -8.56 -16.38 -15.03
N GLU A 106 -7.80 -17.21 -15.72
CA GLU A 106 -8.31 -18.41 -16.36
C GLU A 106 -7.51 -19.62 -15.90
N ILE A 107 -8.20 -20.64 -15.40
CA ILE A 107 -7.61 -21.94 -15.09
C ILE A 107 -8.41 -22.98 -15.85
N LEU A 108 -7.73 -23.74 -16.71
CA LEU A 108 -8.32 -24.86 -17.46
C LEU A 108 -9.59 -24.47 -18.25
N GLY A 109 -9.60 -23.29 -18.90
CA GLY A 109 -10.75 -22.81 -19.69
C GLY A 109 -11.90 -22.22 -18.88
N THR A 110 -11.77 -22.13 -17.55
CA THR A 110 -12.76 -21.50 -16.67
C THR A 110 -12.22 -20.18 -16.16
N THR A 111 -12.93 -19.09 -16.48
CA THR A 111 -12.64 -17.78 -15.91
C THR A 111 -13.07 -17.75 -14.45
N PHE A 112 -12.23 -17.18 -13.59
CA PHE A 112 -12.54 -17.00 -12.19
C PHE A 112 -12.34 -15.56 -11.78
N LYS A 113 -13.07 -15.16 -10.74
CA LYS A 113 -12.85 -13.92 -9.99
C LYS A 113 -12.39 -14.30 -8.60
N TYR A 114 -11.24 -13.78 -8.21
CA TYR A 114 -10.67 -14.05 -6.90
C TYR A 114 -10.61 -12.77 -6.10
N ARG A 115 -11.19 -12.79 -4.89
CA ARG A 115 -11.14 -11.68 -3.95
C ARG A 115 -10.29 -12.09 -2.75
N THR A 116 -9.26 -11.32 -2.47
CA THR A 116 -8.36 -11.51 -1.33
C THR A 116 -8.51 -10.36 -0.35
N LYS A 117 -8.52 -10.69 0.94
CA LYS A 117 -8.28 -9.73 2.01
C LYS A 117 -7.10 -10.20 2.84
N VAL A 118 -6.10 -9.35 3.02
CA VAL A 118 -4.87 -9.73 3.72
C VAL A 118 -4.29 -8.56 4.50
N ASP A 119 -3.84 -8.85 5.72
CA ASP A 119 -3.01 -7.94 6.49
C ASP A 119 -1.54 -8.24 6.20
N ILE A 120 -0.85 -7.28 5.58
CA ILE A 120 0.56 -7.43 5.23
C ILE A 120 1.43 -6.74 6.26
N THR A 121 2.43 -7.46 6.76
CA THR A 121 3.53 -6.89 7.56
C THR A 121 4.85 -7.03 6.79
N PRO A 122 5.44 -5.94 6.29
CA PRO A 122 6.75 -5.95 5.64
C PRO A 122 7.83 -6.39 6.62
N LYS A 123 8.70 -7.32 6.21
CA LYS A 123 9.68 -7.95 7.12
C LYS A 123 10.94 -7.10 7.35
N SER A 124 11.18 -6.12 6.51
CA SER A 124 12.06 -4.99 6.75
C SER A 124 11.70 -3.94 5.70
N SER A 125 11.77 -2.67 6.07
CA SER A 125 12.27 -1.57 5.23
C SER A 125 11.86 -1.41 3.75
N LEU A 126 10.92 -2.17 3.19
CA LEU A 126 10.55 -2.25 1.77
C LEU A 126 11.71 -2.21 0.77
N LYS A 127 12.89 -2.68 1.21
CA LYS A 127 14.05 -2.92 0.36
C LYS A 127 14.08 -4.36 -0.17
N GLU A 128 13.28 -5.26 0.41
CA GLU A 128 13.23 -6.67 0.00
C GLU A 128 11.79 -7.18 -0.16
N SER A 129 11.60 -8.12 -1.10
CA SER A 129 10.33 -8.70 -1.55
C SER A 129 9.67 -9.68 -0.58
N LYS A 130 10.11 -9.75 0.68
CA LYS A 130 9.66 -10.76 1.65
C LYS A 130 8.63 -10.19 2.63
N PHE A 131 7.40 -10.68 2.56
CA PHE A 131 6.27 -10.25 3.40
C PHE A 131 5.77 -11.37 4.31
N LYS A 132 5.12 -11.00 5.41
CA LYS A 132 4.25 -11.92 6.18
C LYS A 132 2.80 -11.56 5.88
N TYR A 133 2.04 -12.56 5.44
CA TYR A 133 0.60 -12.49 5.26
C TYR A 133 -0.09 -12.95 6.54
N ASN A 134 -1.00 -12.15 7.07
CA ASN A 134 -1.84 -12.49 8.23
C ASN A 134 -3.32 -12.25 7.88
N ASN A 135 -4.23 -12.88 8.62
CA ASN A 135 -5.69 -12.70 8.48
C ASN A 135 -6.21 -12.87 7.05
N PHE A 136 -5.60 -13.81 6.31
CA PHE A 136 -5.95 -14.08 4.93
C PHE A 136 -7.38 -14.61 4.83
N GLN A 137 -8.18 -13.98 3.99
CA GLN A 137 -9.51 -14.44 3.60
C GLN A 137 -9.62 -14.35 2.09
N SER A 138 -10.04 -15.43 1.46
CA SER A 138 -10.26 -15.46 0.03
C SER A 138 -11.61 -16.03 -0.34
N ASP A 139 -12.15 -15.53 -1.45
CA ASP A 139 -13.32 -16.08 -2.11
C ASP A 139 -13.00 -16.26 -3.59
N LEU A 140 -13.26 -17.46 -4.10
CA LEU A 140 -13.06 -17.86 -5.49
C LEU A 140 -14.43 -18.10 -6.11
N THR A 141 -14.87 -17.18 -6.96
CA THR A 141 -16.11 -17.34 -7.72
C THR A 141 -15.76 -17.77 -9.14
N SER A 142 -16.25 -18.94 -9.57
CA SER A 142 -16.21 -19.32 -10.99
C SER A 142 -17.17 -18.42 -11.76
N LEU A 143 -16.67 -17.70 -12.76
CA LEU A 143 -17.52 -16.95 -13.68
C LEU A 143 -17.94 -17.94 -14.77
N SER A 144 -19.20 -18.39 -14.74
CA SER A 144 -19.71 -19.20 -15.85
C SER A 144 -19.85 -18.30 -17.07
N SER A 145 -19.56 -18.83 -18.25
CA SER A 145 -19.68 -18.12 -19.55
C SER A 145 -21.11 -17.74 -19.94
N ASN A 146 -22.06 -17.70 -19.00
CA ASN A 146 -23.47 -17.37 -19.20
C ASN A 146 -23.93 -16.13 -18.42
N ASP A 147 -23.05 -15.37 -17.76
CA ASP A 147 -23.42 -14.11 -17.10
C ASP A 147 -23.34 -12.88 -18.03
N ASP A 148 -23.39 -13.12 -19.35
CA ASP A 148 -23.66 -12.10 -20.37
C ASP A 148 -25.17 -12.10 -20.68
N ASP A 149 -26.01 -11.61 -19.77
CA ASP A 149 -27.35 -11.14 -20.13
C ASP A 149 -27.84 -10.09 -19.09
N TYR A 150 -27.64 -8.83 -19.48
CA TYR A 150 -28.35 -7.58 -19.14
C TYR A 150 -28.94 -7.35 -17.74
#